data_AF-A0A523PQL1-F1
#
_entry.id   AF-A0A523PQL1-F1
#
_cell.length_a   1.000
_cell.length_b   1.000
_cell.length_c   1.000
_cell.angle_alpha   90.00
_cell.angle_beta   90.00
_cell.angle_gamma   90.00
#
_symmetry.space_group_name_H-M   'P 1'
#
loop_
_entity.id
_entity.type
_entity.pdbx_description
1 polymer ?
#
loop_
_entity_poly.entity_id
_entity_poly.type
_entity_poly.pdbx_seq_one_letter_code
_entity_poly.pdbx_strand_id
1 'polypeptide(L)'
;MFRGIDVKAVILGIAADLGFTFVAMMAIMSFLGIGATIEDLPEDEARQLIENTFQEPKYLLLGGLLGLFGTVVGGYVAAKFADAAPLLNAACVGLFGVVLGLWFIGGTPLWFGVIGILLTLPAAIAGGILWRNRNPVRPT
;
A
#
# COMPACT_ATOMS: atom_id res chain seq x y z
N MET A 1 25.52 1.99 -13.00
CA MET A 1 24.52 2.90 -12.41
C MET A 1 23.38 3.03 -13.40
N PHE A 2 22.22 2.43 -13.12
CA PHE A 2 21.10 2.37 -14.08
C PHE A 2 20.63 3.79 -14.40
N ARG A 3 20.80 4.23 -15.67
CA ARG A 3 20.65 5.62 -16.15
C ARG A 3 19.21 6.21 -16.08
N GLY A 4 18.33 5.65 -15.27
CA GLY A 4 16.97 6.15 -15.06
C GLY A 4 16.34 5.79 -13.72
N ILE A 5 17.08 5.14 -12.81
CA ILE A 5 16.57 4.83 -11.46
C ILE A 5 17.17 5.83 -10.49
N ASP A 6 16.31 6.67 -9.92
CA ASP A 6 16.64 7.55 -8.82
C ASP A 6 16.32 6.84 -7.50
N VAL A 7 17.36 6.34 -6.85
CA VAL A 7 17.24 5.60 -5.59
C VAL A 7 16.57 6.44 -4.50
N LYS A 8 16.80 7.77 -4.47
CA LYS A 8 16.16 8.64 -3.46
C LYS A 8 14.67 8.73 -3.72
N ALA A 9 14.27 8.88 -4.97
CA ALA A 9 12.86 8.92 -5.35
C ALA A 9 12.13 7.61 -5.00
N VAL A 10 12.76 6.46 -5.27
CA VAL A 10 12.22 5.14 -4.92
C VAL A 10 12.08 4.98 -3.41
N ILE A 11 13.10 5.35 -2.63
CA ILE A 11 13.04 5.30 -1.15
C ILE A 11 11.91 6.18 -0.61
N LEU A 12 11.76 7.41 -1.13
CA LEU A 12 10.67 8.31 -0.74
C LEU A 12 9.29 7.71 -1.09
N GLY A 13 9.16 7.07 -2.25
CA GLY A 13 7.94 6.38 -2.64
C GLY A 13 7.60 5.21 -1.73
N ILE A 14 8.57 4.36 -1.39
CA ILE A 14 8.39 3.26 -0.44
C ILE A 14 8.00 3.80 0.95
N ALA A 15 8.68 4.85 1.42
CA ALA A 15 8.36 5.46 2.71
C ALA A 15 6.94 6.05 2.73
N ALA A 16 6.50 6.65 1.63
CA ALA A 16 5.14 7.18 1.50
C ALA A 16 4.08 6.06 1.47
N ASP A 17 4.34 4.96 0.76
CA ASP A 17 3.50 3.77 0.73
C ASP A 17 3.33 3.19 2.14
N LEU A 18 4.45 2.81 2.77
CA LEU A 18 4.46 2.22 4.12
C LEU A 18 3.85 3.17 5.16
N GLY A 19 4.18 4.46 5.09
CA GLY A 19 3.63 5.48 5.98
C GLY A 19 2.11 5.60 5.85
N PHE A 20 1.60 5.59 4.61
CA PHE A 20 0.15 5.61 4.37
C PHE A 20 -0.51 4.35 4.92
N THR A 21 0.01 3.17 4.57
CA THR A 21 -0.57 1.89 5.01
C THR A 21 -0.57 1.78 6.53
N PHE A 22 0.52 2.20 7.19
CA PHE A 22 0.61 2.17 8.64
C PHE A 22 -0.45 3.06 9.31
N VAL A 23 -0.60 4.31 8.85
CA VAL A 23 -1.62 5.23 9.36
C VAL A 23 -3.02 4.70 9.10
N ALA A 24 -3.28 4.14 7.93
CA ALA A 24 -4.58 3.57 7.57
C ALA A 24 -4.96 2.37 8.46
N MET A 25 -4.00 1.47 8.73
CA MET A 25 -4.21 0.33 9.62
C MET A 25 -4.38 0.74 11.07
N MET A 26 -3.62 1.74 11.54
CA MET A 26 -3.82 2.32 12.88
C MET A 26 -5.24 2.88 13.03
N ALA A 27 -5.76 3.55 12.00
CA ALA A 27 -7.12 4.07 12.02
C ALA A 27 -8.15 2.93 12.14
N ILE A 28 -8.04 1.87 11.33
CA ILE A 28 -8.93 0.70 11.41
C ILE A 28 -8.89 0.07 12.80
N MET A 29 -7.70 -0.18 13.33
CA MET A 29 -7.50 -0.76 14.66
C MET A 29 -8.12 0.11 15.76
N SER A 30 -7.95 1.43 15.66
CA SER A 30 -8.52 2.38 16.63
C SER A 30 -10.05 2.36 16.59
N PHE A 31 -10.65 2.34 15.40
CA PHE A 31 -12.12 2.25 15.27
C PHE A 31 -12.67 0.95 15.86
N LEU A 32 -12.00 -0.19 15.63
CA LEU A 32 -12.40 -1.48 16.19
C LEU A 32 -12.25 -1.52 17.71
N GLY A 33 -11.13 -1.02 18.24
CA GLY A 33 -10.89 -0.98 19.68
C GLY A 33 -11.88 -0.10 20.42
N ILE A 34 -12.26 1.05 19.85
CA ILE A 34 -13.31 1.92 20.41
C ILE A 34 -14.65 1.18 20.44
N GLY A 35 -15.02 0.46 19.36
CA GLY A 35 -16.24 -0.33 19.31
C GLY A 35 -16.31 -1.37 20.43
N ALA A 36 -15.24 -2.14 20.63
CA ALA A 36 -15.17 -3.14 21.70
C ALA A 36 -15.24 -2.53 23.11
N THR A 37 -14.68 -1.31 23.29
CA THR A 37 -14.76 -0.58 24.56
C THR A 37 -16.18 -0.10 24.85
N ILE A 38 -16.93 0.34 23.83
CA ILE A 38 -18.32 0.78 23.96
C ILE A 38 -19.24 -0.38 24.33
N GLU A 39 -18.94 -1.59 23.85
CA GLU A 39 -19.70 -2.80 24.14
C GLU A 39 -19.36 -3.44 25.51
N ASP A 40 -18.45 -2.82 26.28
CA ASP A 40 -17.99 -3.28 27.61
C ASP A 40 -17.52 -4.76 27.60
N LEU A 41 -16.89 -5.17 26.49
CA LEU A 41 -16.43 -6.54 26.32
C LEU A 41 -15.20 -6.82 27.22
N PRO A 42 -15.14 -8.00 27.85
CA PRO A 42 -13.92 -8.48 28.50
C PRO A 42 -12.73 -8.44 27.54
N GLU A 43 -11.52 -8.14 28.04
CA GLU A 43 -10.34 -7.94 27.18
C GLU A 43 -10.05 -9.15 26.27
N ASP A 44 -10.27 -10.36 26.78
CA ASP A 44 -10.06 -11.60 26.03
C ASP A 44 -11.08 -11.78 24.88
N GLU A 45 -12.34 -11.41 25.13
CA GLU A 45 -13.41 -11.44 24.12
C GLU A 45 -13.22 -10.33 23.08
N ALA A 46 -12.80 -9.14 23.50
CA ALA A 46 -12.47 -8.04 22.61
C ALA A 46 -11.34 -8.40 21.63
N ARG A 47 -10.28 -9.07 22.12
CA ARG A 47 -9.17 -9.53 21.27
C ARG A 47 -9.64 -10.57 20.24
N GLN A 48 -10.42 -11.56 20.67
CA GLN A 48 -10.96 -12.57 19.75
C GLN A 48 -11.90 -11.96 18.72
N LEU A 49 -12.75 -11.01 19.13
CA LEU A 49 -13.62 -10.29 18.20
C LEU A 49 -12.80 -9.56 17.15
N ILE A 50 -11.76 -8.82 17.54
CA ILE A 50 -10.88 -8.11 16.61
C ILE A 50 -10.19 -9.09 15.66
N GLU A 51 -9.61 -10.18 16.15
CA GLU A 51 -8.94 -11.19 15.30
C GLU A 51 -9.90 -11.80 14.27
N ASN A 52 -11.10 -12.20 14.70
CA ASN A 52 -12.13 -12.73 13.81
C ASN A 52 -12.58 -11.69 12.77
N THR A 53 -12.68 -10.44 13.20
CA THR A 53 -13.06 -9.30 12.35
C THR A 53 -12.04 -9.09 11.23
N PHE A 54 -10.73 -9.22 11.50
CA PHE A 54 -9.68 -9.11 10.48
C PHE A 54 -9.72 -10.23 9.43
N GLN A 55 -10.31 -11.38 9.76
CA GLN A 55 -10.50 -12.49 8.82
C GLN A 55 -11.76 -12.32 7.97
N GLU A 56 -12.66 -11.39 8.31
CA GLU A 56 -13.85 -11.18 7.52
C GLU A 56 -13.50 -10.56 6.15
N PRO A 57 -14.12 -11.04 5.06
CA PRO A 57 -13.85 -10.54 3.71
C PRO A 57 -13.97 -9.02 3.56
N LYS A 58 -14.88 -8.39 4.30
CA LYS A 58 -15.10 -6.94 4.24
C LYS A 58 -13.88 -6.14 4.75
N TYR A 59 -13.22 -6.59 5.81
CA TYR A 59 -12.04 -5.93 6.35
C TYR A 59 -10.79 -6.25 5.55
N LEU A 60 -10.67 -7.47 5.02
CA LEU A 60 -9.62 -7.82 4.06
C LEU A 60 -9.71 -6.93 2.82
N LEU A 61 -10.89 -6.78 2.23
CA LEU A 61 -11.10 -5.91 1.06
C LEU A 61 -10.81 -4.45 1.38
N LEU A 62 -11.30 -3.92 2.51
CA LEU A 62 -11.02 -2.54 2.92
C LEU A 62 -9.52 -2.31 3.12
N GLY A 63 -8.85 -3.21 3.84
CA GLY A 63 -7.42 -3.15 4.08
C GLY A 63 -6.61 -3.27 2.78
N GLY A 64 -7.03 -4.15 1.87
CA GLY A 64 -6.43 -4.30 0.55
C GLY A 64 -6.59 -3.07 -0.32
N LEU A 65 -7.78 -2.44 -0.33
CA LEU A 65 -8.02 -1.19 -1.06
C LEU A 65 -7.18 -0.04 -0.51
N LEU A 66 -7.07 0.08 0.81
CA LEU A 66 -6.22 1.09 1.45
C LEU A 66 -4.73 0.82 1.19
N GLY A 67 -4.31 -0.45 1.21
CA GLY A 67 -2.96 -0.86 0.82
C GLY A 67 -2.64 -0.47 -0.62
N LEU A 68 -3.51 -0.83 -1.57
CA LEU A 68 -3.35 -0.45 -2.98
C LEU A 68 -3.36 1.06 -3.18
N PHE A 69 -4.17 1.79 -2.43
CA PHE A 69 -4.15 3.26 -2.45
C PHE A 69 -2.81 3.80 -1.92
N GLY A 70 -2.27 3.23 -0.85
CA GLY A 70 -0.91 3.51 -0.38
C GLY A 70 0.13 3.28 -1.48
N THR A 71 0.02 2.17 -2.21
CA THR A 71 0.92 1.85 -3.32
C THR A 71 0.79 2.86 -4.48
N VAL A 72 -0.43 3.32 -4.79
CA VAL A 72 -0.65 4.43 -5.75
C VAL A 72 0.04 5.70 -5.25
N VAL A 73 -0.09 6.04 -3.97
CA VAL A 73 0.57 7.21 -3.37
C VAL A 73 2.10 7.08 -3.45
N GLY A 74 2.64 5.91 -3.10
CA GLY A 74 4.07 5.64 -3.18
C GLY A 74 4.61 5.74 -4.61
N GLY A 75 3.90 5.17 -5.58
CA GLY A 75 4.23 5.29 -7.01
C GLY A 75 4.16 6.73 -7.51
N TYR A 76 3.17 7.51 -7.06
CA TYR A 76 3.06 8.94 -7.36
C TYR A 76 4.24 9.74 -6.78
N VAL A 77 4.62 9.47 -5.52
CA VAL A 77 5.74 10.14 -4.85
C VAL A 77 7.07 9.80 -5.53
N ALA A 78 7.32 8.53 -5.84
CA ALA A 78 8.52 8.13 -6.57
C ALA A 78 8.59 8.78 -7.96
N ALA A 79 7.49 8.85 -8.70
CA ALA A 79 7.45 9.56 -9.97
C ALA A 79 7.70 11.07 -9.81
N LYS A 80 7.19 11.68 -8.74
CA LYS A 80 7.34 13.12 -8.46
C LYS A 80 8.78 13.56 -8.22
N PHE A 81 9.56 12.73 -7.54
CA PHE A 81 10.92 13.08 -7.15
C PHE A 81 12.00 12.46 -8.05
N ALA A 82 11.61 11.70 -9.07
CA ALA A 82 12.56 11.11 -9.99
C ALA A 82 13.08 12.13 -11.00
N ASP A 83 14.41 12.27 -11.08
CA ASP A 83 15.07 13.11 -12.08
C ASP A 83 14.87 12.61 -13.52
N ALA A 84 14.73 11.29 -13.70
CA ALA A 84 14.53 10.64 -14.99
C ALA A 84 13.61 9.42 -14.87
N ALA A 85 12.95 9.05 -15.97
CA ALA A 85 12.10 7.87 -16.09
C ALA A 85 11.11 7.69 -14.90
N PRO A 86 10.15 8.62 -14.70
CA PRO A 86 9.24 8.63 -13.56
C PRO A 86 8.43 7.33 -13.40
N LEU A 87 8.01 6.72 -14.51
CA LEU A 87 7.29 5.44 -14.50
C LEU A 87 8.16 4.26 -14.08
N LEU A 88 9.46 4.29 -14.40
CA LEU A 88 10.37 3.22 -13.99
C LEU A 88 10.56 3.26 -12.46
N ASN A 89 10.72 4.46 -11.89
CA ASN A 89 10.84 4.63 -10.44
C ASN A 89 9.54 4.23 -9.71
N ALA A 90 8.38 4.58 -10.26
CA ALA A 90 7.10 4.10 -9.75
C ALA A 90 6.98 2.56 -9.82
N ALA A 91 7.42 1.93 -10.92
CA ALA A 91 7.44 0.49 -11.05
C ALA A 91 8.39 -0.18 -10.03
N CYS A 92 9.51 0.44 -9.70
CA CYS A 92 10.41 -0.05 -8.64
C CYS A 92 9.73 -0.10 -7.27
N VAL A 93 8.87 0.89 -6.94
CA VAL A 93 8.06 0.85 -5.71
C VAL A 93 7.11 -0.34 -5.74
N GLY A 94 6.40 -0.55 -6.86
CA GLY A 94 5.50 -1.70 -7.02
C GLY A 94 6.22 -3.04 -6.93
N LEU A 95 7.42 -3.16 -7.50
CA LEU A 95 8.24 -4.36 -7.42
C LEU A 95 8.68 -4.65 -5.98
N PHE A 96 9.07 -3.62 -5.24
CA PHE A 96 9.35 -3.75 -3.81
C PHE A 96 8.11 -4.22 -3.03
N GLY A 97 6.95 -3.63 -3.31
CA GLY A 97 5.67 -4.06 -2.74
C GLY A 97 5.32 -5.52 -3.05
N VAL A 98 5.59 -6.00 -4.26
CA VAL A 98 5.42 -7.42 -4.63
C VAL A 98 6.32 -8.34 -3.80
N VAL A 99 7.59 -7.96 -3.62
CA VAL A 99 8.53 -8.73 -2.79
C VAL A 99 8.05 -8.80 -1.34
N LEU A 100 7.58 -7.69 -0.78
CA LEU A 100 6.97 -7.69 0.55
C LEU A 100 5.68 -8.53 0.59
N GLY A 101 4.80 -8.41 -0.41
CA GLY A 101 3.56 -9.18 -0.49
C GLY A 101 3.80 -10.69 -0.50
N LEU A 102 4.81 -11.15 -1.24
CA LEU A 102 5.24 -12.56 -1.24
C LEU A 102 5.75 -13.02 0.13
N TRP A 103 6.41 -12.14 0.88
CA TRP A 103 6.86 -12.44 2.24
C TRP A 103 5.69 -12.65 3.21
N PHE A 104 4.60 -11.88 3.04
CA PHE A 104 3.44 -11.90 3.93
C PHE A 104 2.28 -12.80 3.48
N ILE A 105 2.38 -13.44 2.31
CA ILE A 105 1.26 -14.19 1.70
C ILE A 105 0.69 -15.29 2.61
N GLY A 106 1.52 -15.90 3.48
CA GLY A 106 1.11 -16.97 4.39
C GLY A 106 0.17 -16.55 5.52
N GLY A 107 -0.01 -15.24 5.76
CA GLY A 107 -0.88 -14.72 6.82
C GLY A 107 -2.30 -14.37 6.38
N THR A 108 -2.66 -14.58 5.11
CA THR A 108 -3.96 -14.18 4.54
C THR A 108 -4.54 -15.27 3.64
N PRO A 109 -5.86 -15.26 3.36
CA PRO A 109 -6.43 -16.17 2.38
C PRO A 109 -5.72 -16.07 1.02
N LEU A 110 -5.37 -17.22 0.42
CA LEU A 110 -4.54 -17.27 -0.79
C LEU A 110 -5.11 -16.44 -1.95
N TRP A 111 -6.43 -16.47 -2.15
CA TRP A 111 -7.09 -15.69 -3.21
C TRP A 111 -6.85 -14.20 -3.05
N PHE A 112 -6.85 -13.70 -1.81
CA PHE A 112 -6.64 -12.30 -1.48
C PHE A 112 -5.18 -11.92 -1.72
N GLY A 113 -4.25 -12.74 -1.24
CA GLY A 113 -2.82 -12.52 -1.44
C GLY A 113 -2.43 -12.48 -2.92
N VAL A 114 -2.94 -13.40 -3.73
CA VAL A 114 -2.68 -13.45 -5.18
C VAL A 114 -3.21 -12.20 -5.88
N ILE A 115 -4.46 -11.80 -5.62
CA ILE A 115 -5.04 -10.58 -6.20
C ILE A 115 -4.26 -9.34 -5.77
N GLY A 116 -3.91 -9.25 -4.48
CA GLY A 116 -3.12 -8.15 -3.93
C GLY A 116 -1.80 -7.98 -4.68
N ILE A 117 -1.01 -9.05 -4.78
CA ILE A 117 0.28 -9.06 -5.48
C ILE A 117 0.14 -8.65 -6.96
N LEU A 118 -0.86 -9.20 -7.66
CA LEU A 118 -1.10 -8.88 -9.06
C LEU A 118 -1.46 -7.41 -9.27
N LEU A 119 -2.17 -6.80 -8.31
CA LEU A 119 -2.60 -5.41 -8.38
C LEU A 119 -1.55 -4.41 -7.86
N THR A 120 -0.58 -4.83 -7.03
CA THR A 120 0.46 -3.94 -6.49
C THR A 120 1.25 -3.22 -7.58
N LEU A 121 1.73 -3.95 -8.58
CA LEU A 121 2.54 -3.36 -9.65
C LEU A 121 1.72 -2.38 -10.53
N PRO A 122 0.52 -2.75 -11.04
CA PRO A 122 -0.37 -1.81 -11.71
C PRO A 122 -0.73 -0.58 -10.87
N ALA A 123 -0.97 -0.74 -9.56
CA ALA A 123 -1.29 0.36 -8.66
C ALA A 123 -0.14 1.36 -8.56
N ALA A 124 1.09 0.89 -8.37
CA ALA A 124 2.27 1.77 -8.32
C ALA A 124 2.45 2.54 -9.64
N ILE A 125 2.31 1.84 -10.78
CA ILE A 125 2.40 2.45 -12.11
C ILE A 125 1.27 3.46 -12.32
N ALA A 126 0.04 3.19 -11.87
CA ALA A 126 -1.09 4.11 -11.96
C ALA A 126 -0.79 5.42 -11.21
N GLY A 127 -0.17 5.34 -10.03
CA GLY A 127 0.34 6.51 -9.30
C GLY A 127 1.35 7.32 -10.10
N GLY A 128 2.31 6.64 -10.73
CA GLY A 128 3.29 7.28 -11.61
C GLY A 128 2.65 7.94 -12.84
N ILE A 129 1.66 7.30 -13.46
CA ILE A 129 0.89 7.86 -14.58
C ILE A 129 0.13 9.11 -14.14
N LEU A 130 -0.51 9.09 -12.97
CA LEU A 130 -1.24 10.24 -12.43
C LEU A 130 -0.32 11.46 -12.28
N TRP A 131 0.90 11.27 -11.78
CA TRP A 131 1.87 12.35 -11.69
C TRP A 131 2.31 12.84 -13.08
N ARG A 132 2.66 11.92 -13.97
CA ARG A 132 3.13 12.23 -15.34
C ARG A 132 2.10 13.01 -16.14
N ASN A 133 0.83 12.64 -16.05
CA ASN A 133 -0.25 13.30 -16.77
C ASN A 133 -0.52 14.72 -16.25
N ARG A 134 -0.27 14.96 -14.95
CA ARG A 134 -0.36 16.30 -14.35
C ARG A 134 0.85 17.18 -14.67
N ASN A 135 2.00 16.57 -14.97
CA ASN A 135 3.26 17.26 -15.25
C ASN A 135 3.84 16.75 -16.58
N PRO A 136 3.18 17.04 -17.72
CA PRO A 136 3.70 16.60 -19.01
C PRO A 136 5.10 17.19 -19.21
N VAL A 137 6.08 16.32 -19.38
CA VAL A 137 7.44 16.72 -19.78
C VAL A 137 7.29 17.41 -21.13
N ARG A 138 7.57 18.72 -21.18
CA ARG A 138 7.62 19.43 -22.46
C ARG A 138 8.69 18.77 -23.32
N PRO A 139 8.40 18.35 -24.56
CA PRO A 139 9.44 17.89 -25.46
C PRO A 139 10.42 19.06 -25.65
N THR A 140 11.68 18.85 -25.26
CA THR A 140 12.82 19.73 -25.57
C THR A 140 13.21 19.57 -27.02
#